data_AF-A0A5M7PL36-F1
#
_entry.id   AF-A0A5M7PL36-F1
#
_cell.length_a   1.000
_cell.length_b   1.000
_cell.length_c   1.000
_cell.angle_alpha   90.00
_cell.angle_beta   90.00
_cell.angle_gamma   90.00
#
_symmetry.space_group_name_H-M   'P 1'
#
loop_
_entity.id
_entity.type
_entity.pdbx_description
1 polymer ?
#
loop_
_entity_poly.entity_id
_entity_poly.type
_entity_poly.pdbx_seq_one_letter_code
_entity_poly.pdbx_strand_id
1 'polypeptide(L)'
;VEQGNPDVALGNGIVLNNRNKSVGGQLAIDIERMLNHELSVAQLQAMPAVMTDDRGRRYLAPESVKISTTGSAGQSFGAFCNDGMQLAHYGTCNDGVGKGQCGGELIVMSPGGGAQDGDGNVLIGNFALFGATGGRLFVQGQAGDRFAVRNSGATAVVEGVGDFCCEYMTNGAILNLGTFGKGFGNGMSGGFAYQYDPYGSLASHAAGDSVRFGSIADQDEMAQVHKQAVLTMLNWHLEATQSPRAAWLLENWETECHHFVYVMPRSLLLYQDGGEILKARSRKDLLEELSTALAGHQVAKFKAAWRQGKTIANGAVPAYGATDTQEMFVLLNNYTVLSFAQQLALAKLPKGTPVEDAAVEKAVRNLLMTEDFSLISKLQRHARSAIESYSDDELASLIGTKRMSDYKAALTQRNIRSMDSLATYGWIMYQDACNREVLGRLPDFEELFARAALPEIAAAVGKLS
;
A
#
# COMPACT_ATOMS: atom_id res chain seq x y z
N VAL A 1 -23.95 26.15 15.72
CA VAL A 1 -23.88 26.66 14.34
C VAL A 1 -25.29 26.65 13.80
N GLU A 2 -25.92 27.83 13.70
CA GLU A 2 -27.19 27.99 12.99
C GLU A 2 -26.94 27.82 11.48
N GLN A 3 -27.75 26.93 10.89
CA GLN A 3 -28.11 26.79 9.48
C GLN A 3 -27.24 27.49 8.42
N GLY A 4 -26.51 26.68 7.64
CA GLY A 4 -26.22 27.01 6.24
C GLY A 4 -24.75 27.11 5.83
N ASN A 5 -23.80 27.06 6.76
CA ASN A 5 -22.38 26.95 6.43
C ASN A 5 -21.73 25.83 7.26
N PRO A 6 -21.36 24.68 6.66
CA PRO A 6 -20.74 23.57 7.40
C PRO A 6 -19.31 23.88 7.87
N ASP A 7 -18.74 24.99 7.39
CA ASP A 7 -17.35 25.34 7.62
C ASP A 7 -17.16 26.07 8.95
N VAL A 8 -16.54 25.40 9.92
CA VAL A 8 -16.00 26.05 11.12
C VAL A 8 -14.60 26.57 10.79
N ALA A 9 -14.53 27.80 10.27
CA ALA A 9 -13.26 28.50 10.13
C ALA A 9 -12.79 29.00 11.51
N LEU A 10 -11.77 28.37 12.08
CA LEU A 10 -11.15 28.80 13.34
C LEU A 10 -10.22 30.00 13.05
N GLY A 11 -10.80 31.18 12.91
CA GLY A 11 -10.09 32.41 12.53
C GLY A 11 -10.17 33.49 13.60
N ASN A 12 -9.17 33.55 14.47
CA ASN A 12 -8.79 34.76 15.20
C ASN A 12 -7.26 34.84 15.10
N GLY A 13 -6.76 35.48 14.02
CA GLY A 13 -5.37 35.45 13.56
C GLY A 13 -4.32 35.05 14.60
N ILE A 14 -3.91 33.78 14.58
CA ILE A 14 -2.86 33.27 15.46
C ILE A 14 -1.52 33.43 14.72
N VAL A 15 -0.63 34.21 15.32
CA VAL A 15 0.77 34.34 14.88
C VAL A 15 1.63 33.40 15.71
N LEU A 16 2.19 32.39 15.06
CA LEU A 16 3.05 31.38 15.71
C LEU A 16 4.49 31.88 15.86
N ASN A 17 5.18 31.37 16.88
CA ASN A 17 6.62 31.45 17.03
C ASN A 17 7.21 30.07 17.39
N ASN A 18 8.54 29.95 17.40
CA ASN A 18 9.26 28.67 17.57
C ASN A 18 8.93 27.89 18.86
N ARG A 19 8.25 28.52 19.83
CA ARG A 19 7.82 27.85 21.08
C ARG A 19 6.51 27.09 20.90
N ASN A 20 5.72 27.39 19.88
CA ASN A 20 4.45 26.71 19.59
C ASN A 20 4.71 25.37 18.90
N LYS A 21 4.99 24.33 19.70
CA LYS A 21 5.22 22.97 19.20
C LYS A 21 3.92 22.20 18.98
N SER A 22 3.94 21.25 18.06
CA SER A 22 2.88 20.27 17.80
C SER A 22 1.51 20.88 17.48
N VAL A 23 1.49 22.05 16.82
CA VAL A 23 0.25 22.73 16.42
C VAL A 23 -0.62 21.77 15.60
N GLY A 24 -1.88 21.61 16.00
CA GLY A 24 -2.84 20.69 15.37
C GLY A 24 -2.78 19.24 15.85
N GLY A 25 -1.71 18.80 16.51
CA GLY A 25 -1.54 17.38 16.84
C GLY A 25 -2.50 16.84 17.90
N GLN A 26 -2.74 17.61 18.96
CA GLN A 26 -3.75 17.23 19.97
C GLN A 26 -5.15 17.16 19.35
N LEU A 27 -5.49 18.14 18.51
CA LEU A 27 -6.78 18.19 17.83
C LEU A 27 -7.00 16.96 16.93
N ALA A 28 -5.98 16.54 16.17
CA ALA A 28 -6.09 15.35 15.33
C ALA A 28 -6.37 14.08 16.15
N ILE A 29 -5.66 13.91 17.29
CA ILE A 29 -5.89 12.79 18.22
C ILE A 29 -7.31 12.86 18.80
N ASP A 30 -7.77 14.04 19.19
CA ASP A 30 -9.10 14.24 19.75
C ASP A 30 -10.19 13.93 18.73
N ILE A 31 -10.04 14.35 17.47
CA ILE A 31 -10.99 14.01 16.39
C ILE A 31 -11.08 12.49 16.22
N GLU A 32 -9.95 11.79 16.06
CA GLU A 32 -9.96 10.34 15.87
C GLU A 32 -10.60 9.62 17.07
N ARG A 33 -10.23 10.04 18.29
CA ARG A 33 -10.73 9.48 19.54
C ARG A 33 -12.22 9.71 19.71
N MET A 34 -12.69 10.93 19.48
CA MET A 34 -14.10 11.29 19.59
C MET A 34 -14.96 10.47 18.63
N LEU A 35 -14.57 10.42 17.35
CA LEU A 35 -15.36 9.75 16.31
C LEU A 35 -15.45 8.23 16.51
N ASN A 36 -14.36 7.60 16.96
CA ASN A 36 -14.27 6.15 17.01
C ASN A 36 -14.53 5.56 18.40
N HIS A 37 -14.43 6.35 19.48
CA HIS A 37 -14.46 5.81 20.84
C HIS A 37 -15.36 6.56 21.84
N GLU A 38 -15.64 7.85 21.67
CA GLU A 38 -16.36 8.64 22.70
C GLU A 38 -17.77 9.06 22.30
N LEU A 39 -17.99 9.46 21.04
CA LEU A 39 -19.30 9.96 20.59
C LEU A 39 -20.31 8.82 20.43
N SER A 40 -21.52 9.07 20.91
CA SER A 40 -22.65 8.15 20.72
C SER A 40 -23.12 8.12 19.26
N VAL A 41 -23.80 7.03 18.87
CA VAL A 41 -24.38 6.87 17.52
C VAL A 41 -25.29 8.04 17.15
N ALA A 42 -26.10 8.54 18.10
CA ALA A 42 -27.00 9.67 17.87
C ALA A 42 -26.23 10.97 17.59
N GLN A 43 -25.12 11.22 18.30
CA GLN A 43 -24.27 12.39 18.05
C GLN A 43 -23.61 12.30 16.67
N LEU A 44 -23.08 11.12 16.31
CA LEU A 44 -22.43 10.89 15.03
C LEU A 44 -23.40 11.06 13.85
N GLN A 45 -24.63 10.53 13.97
CA GLN A 45 -25.67 10.69 12.95
C GLN A 45 -26.13 12.14 12.78
N ALA A 46 -26.00 12.96 13.82
CA ALA A 46 -26.31 14.38 13.75
C ALA A 46 -25.20 15.23 13.09
N MET A 47 -24.02 14.64 12.82
CA MET A 47 -22.88 15.33 12.22
C MET A 47 -22.74 14.95 10.74
N PRO A 48 -23.19 15.79 9.78
CA PRO A 48 -23.19 15.43 8.35
C PRO A 48 -21.80 15.25 7.76
N ALA A 49 -20.77 15.84 8.38
CA ALA A 49 -19.38 15.69 7.98
C ALA A 49 -18.76 14.33 8.35
N VAL A 50 -19.42 13.54 9.21
CA VAL A 50 -18.89 12.24 9.63
C VAL A 50 -19.16 11.20 8.55
N MET A 51 -18.09 10.61 8.03
CA MET A 51 -18.11 9.49 7.10
C MET A 51 -17.75 8.20 7.84
N THR A 52 -18.21 7.05 7.34
CA THR A 52 -17.86 5.73 7.86
C THR A 52 -17.45 4.83 6.70
N ASP A 53 -16.31 4.15 6.82
CA ASP A 53 -15.89 3.18 5.80
C ASP A 53 -16.53 1.80 6.00
N ASP A 54 -16.29 0.90 5.05
CA ASP A 54 -16.75 -0.51 5.05
C ASP A 54 -16.29 -1.33 6.26
N ARG A 55 -15.32 -0.84 7.04
CA ARG A 55 -14.79 -1.50 8.24
C ARG A 55 -15.33 -0.88 9.52
N GLY A 56 -16.14 0.17 9.41
CA GLY A 56 -16.72 0.88 10.53
C GLY A 56 -15.80 1.96 11.13
N ARG A 57 -14.64 2.28 10.52
CA ARG A 57 -13.85 3.44 10.95
C ARG A 57 -14.60 4.71 10.57
N ARG A 58 -14.69 5.65 11.51
CA ARG A 58 -15.31 6.96 11.30
C ARG A 58 -14.25 8.03 11.14
N TYR A 59 -14.48 8.95 10.21
CA TYR A 59 -13.58 10.05 9.87
C TYR A 59 -14.37 11.26 9.39
N LEU A 60 -13.74 12.42 9.27
CA LEU A 60 -14.39 13.62 8.74
C LEU A 60 -14.23 13.69 7.23
N ALA A 61 -15.26 14.19 6.55
CA ALA A 61 -15.19 14.53 5.13
C ALA A 61 -14.03 15.50 4.87
N PRO A 62 -13.43 15.49 3.66
CA PRO A 62 -12.35 16.42 3.31
C PRO A 62 -12.71 17.85 3.69
N GLU A 63 -11.72 18.62 4.15
CA GLU A 63 -11.86 20.05 4.44
C GLU A 63 -12.87 20.44 5.54
N SER A 64 -13.37 19.48 6.34
CA SER A 64 -14.29 19.76 7.45
C SER A 64 -13.70 20.64 8.55
N VAL A 65 -12.38 20.58 8.77
CA VAL A 65 -11.67 21.37 9.78
C VAL A 65 -10.53 22.13 9.11
N LYS A 66 -10.72 23.43 8.90
CA LYS A 66 -9.72 24.32 8.28
C LYS A 66 -9.06 25.20 9.32
N ILE A 67 -7.73 25.17 9.34
CA ILE A 67 -6.91 25.93 10.29
C ILE A 67 -5.87 26.74 9.51
N SER A 68 -5.97 28.06 9.55
CA SER A 68 -5.01 28.96 8.92
C SER A 68 -4.13 29.61 9.99
N THR A 69 -2.82 29.57 9.79
CA THR A 69 -1.83 30.13 10.74
C THR A 69 -0.73 30.89 10.00
N THR A 70 -0.05 31.80 10.69
CA THR A 70 1.08 32.56 10.12
C THR A 70 2.27 32.62 11.08
N GLY A 71 3.44 33.04 10.60
CA GLY A 71 4.62 33.29 11.45
C GLY A 71 5.63 32.15 11.39
N SER A 72 6.14 31.70 12.54
CA SER A 72 7.14 30.63 12.60
C SER A 72 6.66 29.51 13.50
N ALA A 73 6.15 28.42 12.95
CA ALA A 73 5.71 27.27 13.72
C ALA A 73 6.90 26.51 14.35
N GLY A 74 6.72 26.06 15.60
CA GLY A 74 7.68 25.19 16.28
C GLY A 74 7.74 23.79 15.68
N GLN A 75 8.39 22.88 16.41
CA GLN A 75 8.55 21.48 15.97
C GLN A 75 7.20 20.79 15.81
N SER A 76 7.10 19.86 14.86
CA SER A 76 5.98 18.92 14.70
C SER A 76 4.64 19.57 14.32
N PHE A 77 4.66 20.65 13.55
CA PHE A 77 3.45 21.24 12.96
C PHE A 77 2.64 20.19 12.19
N GLY A 78 1.34 20.07 12.47
CA GLY A 78 0.46 19.11 11.79
C GLY A 78 0.76 17.64 12.09
N ALA A 79 1.46 17.33 13.19
CA ALA A 79 1.69 15.94 13.59
C ALA A 79 0.36 15.18 13.71
N PHE A 80 0.32 13.95 13.20
CA PHE A 80 -0.88 13.10 13.17
C PHE A 80 -2.09 13.70 12.46
N CYS A 81 -1.92 14.73 11.60
CA CYS A 81 -3.02 15.29 10.80
C CYS A 81 -3.80 14.15 10.15
N ASN A 82 -5.13 14.16 10.36
CA ASN A 82 -6.03 13.06 10.02
C ASN A 82 -7.05 13.50 8.97
N ASP A 83 -7.82 12.53 8.47
CA ASP A 83 -8.82 12.74 7.44
C ASP A 83 -9.82 13.85 7.81
N GLY A 84 -9.99 14.79 6.88
CA GLY A 84 -10.88 15.95 7.00
C GLY A 84 -10.26 17.20 7.63
N MET A 85 -9.01 17.13 8.12
CA MET A 85 -8.25 18.31 8.53
C MET A 85 -7.49 18.94 7.36
N GLN A 86 -7.46 20.27 7.30
CA GLN A 86 -6.57 21.05 6.45
C GLN A 86 -5.89 22.14 7.29
N LEU A 87 -4.55 22.14 7.31
CA LEU A 87 -3.77 23.19 7.96
C LEU A 87 -2.98 23.96 6.90
N ALA A 88 -3.31 25.24 6.73
CA ALA A 88 -2.58 26.16 5.88
C ALA A 88 -1.70 27.10 6.72
N HIS A 89 -0.40 27.09 6.47
CA HIS A 89 0.58 27.91 7.17
C HIS A 89 1.28 28.87 6.20
N TYR A 90 1.27 30.15 6.53
CA TYR A 90 2.02 31.18 5.81
C TYR A 90 3.23 31.58 6.63
N GLY A 91 4.41 31.07 6.30
CA GLY A 91 5.59 31.19 7.15
C GLY A 91 6.53 29.99 7.11
N THR A 92 7.24 29.78 8.22
CA THR A 92 8.25 28.72 8.36
C THR A 92 7.87 27.73 9.47
N CYS A 93 8.18 26.46 9.30
CA CYS A 93 8.01 25.42 10.31
C CYS A 93 9.37 24.80 10.69
N ASN A 94 9.57 24.51 11.97
CA ASN A 94 10.72 23.70 12.39
C ASN A 94 10.50 22.20 12.04
N ASP A 95 11.42 21.35 12.50
CA ASP A 95 11.46 19.91 12.21
C ASP A 95 10.15 19.17 12.47
N GLY A 96 9.89 18.13 11.68
CA GLY A 96 8.86 17.13 11.92
C GLY A 96 7.46 17.53 11.44
N VAL A 97 7.35 18.44 10.46
CA VAL A 97 6.07 18.78 9.82
C VAL A 97 5.38 17.50 9.33
N GLY A 98 4.11 17.30 9.69
CA GLY A 98 3.35 16.12 9.28
C GLY A 98 3.91 14.80 9.82
N LYS A 99 4.66 14.81 10.92
CA LYS A 99 5.12 13.58 11.58
C LYS A 99 3.94 12.67 11.88
N GLY A 100 3.98 11.43 11.38
CA GLY A 100 2.90 10.45 11.55
C GLY A 100 1.56 10.89 10.93
N GLN A 101 1.57 11.80 9.96
CA GLN A 101 0.36 12.20 9.22
C GLN A 101 -0.35 10.94 8.68
N CYS A 102 -1.66 10.90 8.85
CA CYS A 102 -2.50 9.73 8.59
C CYS A 102 -3.76 10.10 7.80
N GLY A 103 -3.76 11.25 7.14
CA GLY A 103 -4.88 11.79 6.39
C GLY A 103 -4.77 13.31 6.26
N GLY A 104 -5.81 13.92 5.71
CA GLY A 104 -5.92 15.38 5.62
C GLY A 104 -4.83 16.03 4.78
N GLU A 105 -4.70 17.34 4.92
CA GLU A 105 -3.83 18.16 4.10
C GLU A 105 -3.04 19.18 4.92
N LEU A 106 -1.75 19.29 4.63
CA LEU A 106 -0.85 20.30 5.18
C LEU A 106 -0.32 21.16 4.03
N ILE A 107 -0.40 22.47 4.19
CA ILE A 107 0.04 23.44 3.18
C ILE A 107 0.98 24.43 3.86
N VAL A 108 2.19 24.60 3.33
CA VAL A 108 3.16 25.58 3.80
C VAL A 108 3.53 26.51 2.65
N MET A 109 3.18 27.79 2.80
CA MET A 109 3.37 28.84 1.80
C MET A 109 4.46 29.80 2.23
N SER A 110 5.22 30.28 1.25
CA SER A 110 6.31 31.23 1.47
C SER A 110 5.78 32.58 1.94
N PRO A 111 6.32 33.17 3.03
CA PRO A 111 5.95 34.51 3.47
C PRO A 111 6.51 35.65 2.58
N GLY A 112 7.24 35.31 1.51
CA GLY A 112 8.01 36.27 0.73
C GLY A 112 9.29 36.73 1.42
N GLY A 113 10.07 37.60 0.77
CA GLY A 113 11.24 38.26 1.36
C GLY A 113 12.49 37.38 1.56
N GLY A 114 12.52 36.19 0.98
CA GLY A 114 13.68 35.29 1.04
C GLY A 114 14.66 35.44 -0.13
N ALA A 115 15.65 34.54 -0.22
CA ALA A 115 16.72 34.62 -1.21
C ALA A 115 16.16 34.64 -2.65
N GLN A 116 16.72 35.51 -3.49
CA GLN A 116 16.38 35.60 -4.92
C GLN A 116 17.19 34.62 -5.78
N ASP A 117 17.99 33.75 -5.15
CA ASP A 117 18.72 32.70 -5.86
C ASP A 117 17.76 31.59 -6.33
N GLY A 118 18.22 30.83 -7.32
CA GLY A 118 17.41 29.78 -7.96
C GLY A 118 17.08 28.58 -7.04
N ASP A 119 17.68 28.54 -5.85
CA ASP A 119 17.50 27.44 -4.91
C ASP A 119 16.23 27.64 -4.06
N GLY A 120 15.82 28.88 -3.76
CA GLY A 120 14.61 29.17 -3.00
C GLY A 120 14.80 29.04 -1.47
N ASN A 121 13.71 29.20 -0.71
CA ASN A 121 13.78 29.32 0.76
C ASN A 121 13.48 28.01 1.48
N VAL A 122 14.28 27.67 2.49
CA VAL A 122 13.94 26.59 3.43
C VAL A 122 12.76 27.03 4.29
N LEU A 123 11.61 26.40 4.06
CA LEU A 123 10.38 26.69 4.80
C LEU A 123 10.08 25.67 5.89
N ILE A 124 10.54 24.43 5.74
CA ILE A 124 10.32 23.38 6.74
C ILE A 124 11.63 22.70 7.14
N GLY A 125 11.75 22.35 8.42
CA GLY A 125 12.92 21.67 8.95
C GLY A 125 13.05 20.20 8.53
N ASN A 126 13.85 19.45 9.28
CA ASN A 126 14.19 18.05 9.03
C ASN A 126 13.03 17.10 9.38
N PHE A 127 13.09 15.85 8.91
CA PHE A 127 12.17 14.77 9.30
C PHE A 127 10.68 15.05 9.06
N ALA A 128 10.36 15.89 8.07
CA ALA A 128 8.98 16.06 7.64
C ALA A 128 8.40 14.73 7.11
N LEU A 129 7.12 14.47 7.39
CA LEU A 129 6.41 13.23 7.06
C LEU A 129 7.01 11.95 7.65
N PHE A 130 7.77 12.06 8.74
CA PHE A 130 8.36 10.88 9.36
C PHE A 130 7.28 9.86 9.75
N GLY A 131 7.31 8.70 9.08
CA GLY A 131 6.38 7.59 9.33
C GLY A 131 4.93 7.88 8.91
N ALA A 132 4.70 8.85 8.02
CA ALA A 132 3.36 9.16 7.54
C ALA A 132 2.72 7.95 6.82
N THR A 133 1.40 7.80 6.96
CA THR A 133 0.62 6.65 6.44
C THR A 133 -0.52 7.08 5.52
N GLY A 134 -0.68 8.37 5.27
CA GLY A 134 -1.69 8.92 4.38
C GLY A 134 -1.66 10.45 4.40
N GLY A 135 -2.56 11.05 3.63
CA GLY A 135 -2.71 12.51 3.55
C GLY A 135 -1.74 13.17 2.58
N ARG A 136 -1.87 14.50 2.46
CA ARG A 136 -1.14 15.35 1.53
C ARG A 136 -0.31 16.41 2.24
N LEU A 137 0.86 16.74 1.68
CA LEU A 137 1.70 17.87 2.11
C LEU A 137 2.19 18.66 0.89
N PHE A 138 1.93 19.97 0.88
CA PHE A 138 2.39 20.89 -0.16
C PHE A 138 3.28 21.97 0.46
N VAL A 139 4.49 22.13 -0.06
CA VAL A 139 5.50 23.06 0.48
C VAL A 139 6.03 23.94 -0.62
N GLN A 140 5.68 25.22 -0.58
CA GLN A 140 6.13 26.24 -1.54
C GLN A 140 7.56 26.73 -1.24
N GLY A 141 8.48 25.79 -1.06
CA GLY A 141 9.86 26.03 -0.68
C GLY A 141 10.58 24.74 -0.36
N GLN A 142 11.80 24.84 0.17
CA GLN A 142 12.62 23.69 0.51
C GLN A 142 12.29 23.10 1.88
N ALA A 143 12.55 21.81 2.01
CA ALA A 143 12.62 21.08 3.26
C ALA A 143 14.06 20.75 3.64
N GLY A 144 14.31 20.56 4.94
CA GLY A 144 15.58 20.05 5.43
C GLY A 144 15.83 18.58 5.11
N ASP A 145 16.75 17.97 5.85
CA ASP A 145 17.16 16.58 5.69
C ASP A 145 16.05 15.59 6.05
N ARG A 146 16.12 14.40 5.46
CA ARG A 146 15.25 13.25 5.74
C ARG A 146 13.77 13.57 5.53
N PHE A 147 13.48 14.38 4.51
CA PHE A 147 12.13 14.56 4.03
C PHE A 147 11.52 13.21 3.62
N ALA A 148 10.31 12.92 4.10
CA ALA A 148 9.56 11.69 3.82
C ALA A 148 10.27 10.39 4.28
N VAL A 149 11.11 10.46 5.32
CA VAL A 149 11.72 9.27 5.90
C VAL A 149 10.66 8.31 6.46
N ARG A 150 10.74 7.04 6.07
CA ARG A 150 9.74 6.00 6.40
C ARG A 150 8.31 6.37 5.99
N ASN A 151 8.13 7.26 5.00
CA ASN A 151 6.82 7.50 4.43
C ASN A 151 6.25 6.18 3.92
N SER A 152 5.01 5.91 4.32
CA SER A 152 4.31 4.66 4.09
C SER A 152 2.93 4.90 3.51
N GLY A 153 2.63 6.09 2.99
CA GLY A 153 1.38 6.36 2.27
C GLY A 153 1.01 7.83 2.05
N ALA A 154 1.79 8.81 2.53
CA ALA A 154 1.51 10.22 2.23
C ALA A 154 1.97 10.60 0.83
N THR A 155 1.29 11.58 0.25
CA THR A 155 1.65 12.21 -1.02
C THR A 155 2.16 13.63 -0.75
N ALA A 156 3.27 14.04 -1.35
CA ALA A 156 3.82 15.37 -1.10
C ALA A 156 4.47 16.02 -2.32
N VAL A 157 4.38 17.35 -2.37
CA VAL A 157 5.12 18.19 -3.32
C VAL A 157 5.93 19.23 -2.56
N VAL A 158 7.20 19.37 -2.91
CA VAL A 158 8.17 20.26 -2.26
C VAL A 158 9.10 20.86 -3.31
N GLU A 159 9.64 22.05 -3.05
CA GLU A 159 10.48 22.79 -4.02
C GLU A 159 11.98 22.74 -3.69
N GLY A 160 12.39 21.73 -2.92
CA GLY A 160 13.77 21.37 -2.64
C GLY A 160 13.86 20.52 -1.37
N VAL A 161 14.87 19.66 -1.29
CA VAL A 161 15.05 18.76 -0.14
C VAL A 161 16.54 18.66 0.24
N GLY A 162 16.81 18.46 1.52
CA GLY A 162 18.15 18.16 2.02
C GLY A 162 18.60 16.72 1.72
N ASP A 163 19.56 16.24 2.52
CA ASP A 163 20.10 14.89 2.43
C ASP A 163 19.06 13.84 2.83
N PHE A 164 19.15 12.64 2.24
CA PHE A 164 18.38 11.44 2.58
C PHE A 164 16.86 11.58 2.38
N CYS A 165 16.44 12.33 1.36
CA CYS A 165 15.03 12.34 0.94
C CYS A 165 14.54 10.92 0.61
N CYS A 166 13.32 10.58 1.05
CA CYS A 166 12.68 9.27 0.87
C CYS A 166 13.44 8.08 1.49
N GLU A 167 14.29 8.32 2.49
CA GLU A 167 15.00 7.26 3.19
C GLU A 167 14.01 6.27 3.83
N TYR A 168 14.19 4.97 3.61
CA TYR A 168 13.31 3.89 4.12
C TYR A 168 11.82 4.04 3.75
N MET A 169 11.49 4.80 2.70
CA MET A 169 10.11 4.94 2.22
C MET A 169 9.57 3.58 1.74
N THR A 170 8.36 3.24 2.16
CA THR A 170 7.70 1.95 1.86
C THR A 170 6.42 2.10 1.05
N ASN A 171 5.84 3.31 1.00
CA ASN A 171 4.72 3.64 0.12
C ASN A 171 4.50 5.17 0.07
N GLY A 172 3.57 5.62 -0.79
CA GLY A 172 3.26 7.03 -1.01
C GLY A 172 3.91 7.58 -2.28
N ALA A 173 3.76 8.89 -2.50
CA ALA A 173 4.28 9.58 -3.68
C ALA A 173 4.95 10.91 -3.31
N ILE A 174 6.22 11.11 -3.69
CA ILE A 174 6.96 12.35 -3.38
C ILE A 174 7.41 13.02 -4.66
N LEU A 175 7.07 14.30 -4.87
CA LEU A 175 7.52 15.10 -5.99
C LEU A 175 8.38 16.25 -5.48
N ASN A 176 9.66 16.24 -5.84
CA ASN A 176 10.57 17.34 -5.59
C ASN A 176 10.77 18.16 -6.88
N LEU A 177 10.51 19.45 -6.80
CA LEU A 177 10.62 20.40 -7.91
C LEU A 177 11.96 21.14 -7.93
N GLY A 178 12.79 21.00 -6.89
CA GLY A 178 14.03 21.78 -6.74
C GLY A 178 15.24 20.96 -6.38
N THR A 179 16.16 21.57 -5.63
CA THR A 179 17.44 20.96 -5.23
C THR A 179 17.23 19.70 -4.40
N PHE A 180 18.25 18.86 -4.35
CA PHE A 180 18.25 17.62 -3.58
C PHE A 180 19.63 17.33 -3.02
N GLY A 181 19.69 16.77 -1.81
CA GLY A 181 20.92 16.29 -1.20
C GLY A 181 21.27 14.86 -1.59
N LYS A 182 22.30 14.31 -0.93
CA LYS A 182 22.79 12.93 -1.17
C LYS A 182 21.88 11.89 -0.51
N GLY A 183 22.04 10.63 -0.89
CA GLY A 183 21.32 9.50 -0.31
C GLY A 183 19.82 9.45 -0.66
N PHE A 184 19.42 10.07 -1.78
CA PHE A 184 18.02 10.06 -2.23
C PHE A 184 17.54 8.61 -2.42
N GLY A 185 16.45 8.24 -1.76
CA GLY A 185 15.85 6.90 -1.82
C GLY A 185 16.65 5.81 -1.10
N ASN A 186 17.58 6.15 -0.20
CA ASN A 186 18.34 5.16 0.56
C ASN A 186 17.44 4.20 1.36
N GLY A 187 17.54 2.89 1.11
CA GLY A 187 16.68 1.89 1.75
C GLY A 187 15.20 1.98 1.38
N MET A 188 14.84 2.75 0.35
CA MET A 188 13.47 2.80 -0.17
C MET A 188 13.06 1.42 -0.67
N SER A 189 11.87 0.96 -0.29
CA SER A 189 11.35 -0.37 -0.60
C SER A 189 9.95 -0.40 -1.21
N GLY A 190 9.25 0.74 -1.24
CA GLY A 190 7.99 0.91 -1.94
C GLY A 190 7.58 2.37 -2.10
N GLY A 191 6.52 2.60 -2.87
CA GLY A 191 6.10 3.94 -3.31
C GLY A 191 6.93 4.46 -4.50
N PHE A 192 6.65 5.69 -4.91
CA PHE A 192 7.34 6.34 -6.02
C PHE A 192 7.77 7.75 -5.62
N ALA A 193 8.95 8.16 -6.07
CA ALA A 193 9.39 9.54 -5.96
C ALA A 193 9.69 10.11 -7.35
N TYR A 194 9.68 11.43 -7.45
CA TYR A 194 9.88 12.16 -8.69
C TYR A 194 10.79 13.34 -8.41
N GLN A 195 11.73 13.54 -9.31
CA GLN A 195 12.69 14.63 -9.23
C GLN A 195 12.66 15.40 -10.55
N TYR A 196 12.45 16.71 -10.47
CA TYR A 196 12.81 17.61 -11.56
C TYR A 196 14.33 17.84 -11.55
N ASP A 197 15.06 17.28 -12.51
CA ASP A 197 16.52 17.25 -12.59
C ASP A 197 17.03 17.81 -13.93
N PRO A 198 16.91 19.13 -14.18
CA PRO A 198 17.34 19.74 -15.43
C PRO A 198 18.86 19.61 -15.69
N TYR A 199 19.65 19.31 -14.65
CA TYR A 199 21.10 19.16 -14.73
C TYR A 199 21.58 17.70 -14.79
N GLY A 200 20.68 16.71 -14.74
CA GLY A 200 21.02 15.28 -14.84
C GLY A 200 21.93 14.77 -13.72
N SER A 201 21.81 15.32 -12.52
CA SER A 201 22.68 15.07 -11.37
C SER A 201 22.12 14.10 -10.32
N LEU A 202 20.89 13.62 -10.49
CA LEU A 202 20.23 12.72 -9.54
C LEU A 202 21.00 11.41 -9.34
N ALA A 203 21.53 10.84 -10.43
CA ALA A 203 22.20 9.53 -10.38
C ALA A 203 23.44 9.50 -9.47
N SER A 204 24.14 10.64 -9.29
CA SER A 204 25.30 10.74 -8.39
C SER A 204 24.92 11.00 -6.93
N HIS A 205 23.68 11.39 -6.66
CA HIS A 205 23.16 11.71 -5.32
C HIS A 205 22.22 10.63 -4.78
N ALA A 206 21.64 9.79 -5.62
CA ALA A 206 20.70 8.76 -5.22
C ALA A 206 21.39 7.44 -4.80
N ALA A 207 20.73 6.68 -3.95
CA ALA A 207 21.19 5.36 -3.49
C ALA A 207 20.97 4.29 -4.57
N GLY A 208 21.87 4.21 -5.55
CA GLY A 208 21.72 3.36 -6.74
C GLY A 208 21.65 1.85 -6.47
N ASP A 209 21.98 1.40 -5.26
CA ASP A 209 21.79 0.03 -4.76
C ASP A 209 20.34 -0.27 -4.33
N SER A 210 19.59 0.78 -3.95
CA SER A 210 18.22 0.72 -3.45
C SER A 210 17.20 1.04 -4.54
N VAL A 211 17.52 2.00 -5.42
CA VAL A 211 16.56 2.53 -6.40
C VAL A 211 17.00 2.34 -7.86
N ARG A 212 16.02 2.51 -8.75
CA ARG A 212 16.15 2.63 -10.21
C ARG A 212 15.47 3.91 -10.67
N PHE A 213 15.89 4.39 -11.82
CA PHE A 213 15.40 5.60 -12.45
C PHE A 213 14.76 5.28 -13.79
N GLY A 214 13.74 6.04 -14.16
CA GLY A 214 13.25 6.12 -15.53
C GLY A 214 12.75 7.53 -15.82
N SER A 215 12.58 7.83 -17.11
CA SER A 215 12.09 9.14 -17.54
C SER A 215 10.57 9.09 -17.71
N ILE A 216 9.87 10.16 -17.28
CA ILE A 216 8.43 10.27 -17.58
C ILE A 216 8.16 10.65 -19.06
N ALA A 217 9.21 11.00 -19.80
CA ALA A 217 9.12 11.36 -21.22
C ALA A 217 9.29 10.15 -22.15
N ASP A 218 9.63 8.98 -21.60
CA ASP A 218 9.67 7.75 -22.36
C ASP A 218 8.27 7.38 -22.87
N GLN A 219 8.24 6.55 -23.92
CA GLN A 219 7.00 6.22 -24.65
C GLN A 219 6.36 4.91 -24.18
N ASP A 220 6.92 4.26 -23.16
CA ASP A 220 6.32 3.07 -22.57
C ASP A 220 5.14 3.41 -21.65
N GLU A 221 4.34 2.39 -21.35
CA GLU A 221 3.09 2.53 -20.57
C GLU A 221 3.35 3.07 -19.15
N MET A 222 4.42 2.63 -18.49
CA MET A 222 4.74 3.08 -17.13
C MET A 222 5.20 4.53 -17.11
N ALA A 223 5.96 4.98 -18.09
CA ALA A 223 6.32 6.38 -18.24
C ALA A 223 5.07 7.28 -18.34
N GLN A 224 4.03 6.86 -19.08
CA GLN A 224 2.77 7.60 -19.16
C GLN A 224 2.00 7.66 -17.82
N VAL A 225 1.97 6.56 -17.06
CA VAL A 225 1.40 6.53 -15.70
C VAL A 225 2.12 7.53 -14.80
N HIS A 226 3.45 7.53 -14.82
CA HIS A 226 4.26 8.46 -14.03
C HIS A 226 4.08 9.90 -14.48
N LYS A 227 3.99 10.16 -15.79
CA LYS A 227 3.71 11.48 -16.35
C LYS A 227 2.39 12.04 -15.84
N GLN A 228 1.33 11.23 -15.84
CA GLN A 228 0.02 11.64 -15.32
C GLN A 228 0.06 11.89 -13.81
N ALA A 229 0.80 11.07 -13.05
CA ALA A 229 0.98 11.26 -11.61
C ALA A 229 1.67 12.61 -11.31
N VAL A 230 2.77 12.92 -12.01
CA VAL A 230 3.49 14.21 -11.86
C VAL A 230 2.60 15.40 -12.22
N LEU A 231 1.89 15.35 -13.35
CA LEU A 231 0.95 16.41 -13.73
C LEU A 231 -0.13 16.64 -12.67
N THR A 232 -0.68 15.56 -12.11
CA THR A 232 -1.71 15.65 -11.08
C THR A 232 -1.16 16.30 -9.81
N MET A 233 0.02 15.87 -9.36
CA MET A 233 0.69 16.42 -8.19
C MET A 233 1.09 17.89 -8.38
N LEU A 234 1.55 18.29 -9.57
CA LEU A 234 1.82 19.69 -9.92
C LEU A 234 0.57 20.56 -9.83
N ASN A 235 -0.55 20.09 -10.39
CA ASN A 235 -1.82 20.83 -10.32
C ASN A 235 -2.31 20.98 -8.87
N TRP A 236 -2.24 19.91 -8.07
CA TRP A 236 -2.58 19.99 -6.64
C TRP A 236 -1.68 20.97 -5.89
N HIS A 237 -0.38 20.97 -6.16
CA HIS A 237 0.57 21.90 -5.54
C HIS A 237 0.27 23.34 -5.94
N LEU A 238 -0.02 23.60 -7.21
CA LEU A 238 -0.41 24.93 -7.70
C LEU A 238 -1.70 25.41 -7.05
N GLU A 239 -2.73 24.55 -6.97
CA GLU A 239 -4.01 24.87 -6.34
C GLU A 239 -3.82 25.22 -4.86
N ALA A 240 -3.09 24.38 -4.12
CA ALA A 240 -2.88 24.53 -2.68
C ALA A 240 -1.99 25.72 -2.31
N THR A 241 -0.95 26.03 -3.12
CA THR A 241 0.10 26.98 -2.73
C THR A 241 0.23 28.21 -3.61
N GLN A 242 -0.43 28.22 -4.78
CA GLN A 242 -0.22 29.24 -5.81
C GLN A 242 1.25 29.38 -6.22
N SER A 243 2.00 28.25 -6.22
CA SER A 243 3.43 28.22 -6.50
C SER A 243 3.76 28.77 -7.91
N PRO A 244 4.59 29.82 -8.01
CA PRO A 244 5.09 30.30 -9.30
C PRO A 244 5.91 29.24 -10.05
N ARG A 245 6.64 28.38 -9.32
CA ARG A 245 7.44 27.30 -9.92
C ARG A 245 6.55 26.24 -10.56
N ALA A 246 5.49 25.83 -9.86
CA ALA A 246 4.52 24.88 -10.40
C ALA A 246 3.79 25.44 -11.63
N ALA A 247 3.37 26.71 -11.57
CA ALA A 247 2.76 27.40 -12.70
C ALA A 247 3.69 27.42 -13.92
N TRP A 248 4.95 27.82 -13.74
CA TRP A 248 5.93 27.87 -14.83
C TRP A 248 6.19 26.48 -15.44
N LEU A 249 6.33 25.44 -14.61
CA LEU A 249 6.52 24.05 -15.08
C LEU A 249 5.32 23.55 -15.89
N LEU A 250 4.09 23.90 -15.48
CA LEU A 250 2.87 23.55 -16.20
C LEU A 250 2.75 24.32 -17.53
N GLU A 251 3.10 25.61 -17.55
CA GLU A 251 3.11 26.45 -18.75
C GLU A 251 4.15 25.98 -19.79
N ASN A 252 5.29 25.44 -19.34
CA ASN A 252 6.39 24.99 -20.19
C ASN A 252 6.50 23.46 -20.28
N TRP A 253 5.40 22.76 -19.97
CA TRP A 253 5.40 21.32 -19.74
C TRP A 253 5.98 20.49 -20.88
N GLU A 254 5.73 20.87 -22.13
CA GLU A 254 6.22 20.13 -23.30
C GLU A 254 7.74 19.97 -23.29
N THR A 255 8.47 20.99 -22.83
CA THR A 255 9.93 20.94 -22.71
C THR A 255 10.35 20.36 -21.37
N GLU A 256 9.76 20.85 -20.28
CA GLU A 256 10.22 20.54 -18.94
C GLU A 256 9.94 19.10 -18.50
N CYS A 257 8.95 18.42 -19.11
CA CYS A 257 8.66 17.02 -18.80
C CYS A 257 9.85 16.08 -19.04
N HIS A 258 10.77 16.45 -19.95
CA HIS A 258 11.99 15.69 -20.24
C HIS A 258 13.02 15.73 -19.11
N HIS A 259 12.89 16.66 -18.17
CA HIS A 259 13.77 16.80 -17.02
C HIS A 259 13.23 16.07 -15.77
N PHE A 260 12.05 15.46 -15.84
CA PHE A 260 11.51 14.70 -14.73
C PHE A 260 11.96 13.24 -14.78
N VAL A 261 12.54 12.81 -13.66
CA VAL A 261 12.95 11.42 -13.42
C VAL A 261 12.06 10.84 -12.35
N TYR A 262 11.44 9.69 -12.62
CA TYR A 262 10.81 8.90 -11.57
C TYR A 262 11.83 7.96 -10.93
N VAL A 263 11.75 7.84 -9.61
CA VAL A 263 12.59 7.01 -8.77
C VAL A 263 11.71 5.91 -8.18
N MET A 264 12.08 4.66 -8.46
CA MET A 264 11.37 3.48 -7.96
C MET A 264 12.32 2.53 -7.23
N PRO A 265 11.84 1.82 -6.19
CA PRO A 265 12.69 0.90 -5.46
C PRO A 265 12.90 -0.41 -6.22
N ARG A 266 14.14 -0.92 -6.20
CA ARG A 266 14.51 -2.21 -6.81
C ARG A 266 13.76 -3.37 -6.22
N SER A 267 13.43 -3.31 -4.93
CA SER A 267 12.63 -4.34 -4.26
C SER A 267 11.24 -4.50 -4.88
N LEU A 268 10.65 -3.43 -5.43
CA LEU A 268 9.36 -3.51 -6.09
C LEU A 268 9.44 -4.41 -7.33
N LEU A 269 10.46 -4.19 -8.16
CA LEU A 269 10.77 -5.02 -9.33
C LEU A 269 11.02 -6.48 -8.93
N LEU A 270 11.99 -6.72 -8.03
CA LEU A 270 12.37 -8.06 -7.61
C LEU A 270 11.23 -8.85 -6.93
N TYR A 271 10.26 -8.14 -6.37
CA TYR A 271 9.14 -8.75 -5.69
C TYR A 271 7.92 -8.95 -6.60
N GLN A 272 7.70 -8.10 -7.61
CA GLN A 272 6.41 -7.98 -8.30
C GLN A 272 6.49 -8.15 -9.81
N ASP A 273 7.67 -7.98 -10.41
CA ASP A 273 7.89 -8.12 -11.84
C ASP A 273 8.30 -9.55 -12.20
N GLY A 274 7.50 -10.23 -13.02
CA GLY A 274 7.73 -11.63 -13.41
C GLY A 274 9.09 -11.85 -14.08
N GLY A 275 9.54 -10.93 -14.92
CA GLY A 275 10.82 -11.02 -15.62
C GLY A 275 12.01 -10.87 -14.67
N GLU A 276 11.94 -9.92 -13.73
CA GLU A 276 12.98 -9.75 -12.71
C GLU A 276 12.99 -10.87 -11.67
N ILE A 277 11.83 -11.41 -11.30
CA ILE A 277 11.70 -12.61 -10.46
C ILE A 277 12.40 -13.80 -11.13
N LEU A 278 12.15 -14.02 -12.42
CA LEU A 278 12.76 -15.10 -13.20
C LEU A 278 14.30 -14.97 -13.24
N LYS A 279 14.82 -13.76 -13.45
CA LYS A 279 16.27 -13.51 -13.44
C LYS A 279 16.91 -13.76 -12.06
N ALA A 280 16.16 -13.53 -10.98
CA ALA A 280 16.68 -13.59 -9.62
C ALA A 280 16.51 -14.95 -8.92
N ARG A 281 15.68 -15.86 -9.44
CA ARG A 281 15.28 -17.11 -8.76
C ARG A 281 15.40 -18.32 -9.67
N SER A 282 15.80 -19.44 -9.11
CA SER A 282 15.82 -20.71 -9.86
C SER A 282 14.42 -21.32 -9.96
N ARG A 283 14.16 -22.14 -10.99
CA ARG A 283 12.92 -22.94 -11.11
C ARG A 283 12.59 -23.69 -9.81
N LYS A 284 13.60 -24.24 -9.14
CA LYS A 284 13.43 -24.96 -7.86
C LYS A 284 12.83 -24.03 -6.81
N ASP A 285 13.37 -22.82 -6.66
CA ASP A 285 12.89 -21.83 -5.69
C ASP A 285 11.47 -21.38 -6.02
N LEU A 286 11.17 -21.15 -7.32
CA LEU A 286 9.84 -20.76 -7.79
C LEU A 286 8.78 -21.84 -7.44
N LEU A 287 9.08 -23.11 -7.76
CA LEU A 287 8.19 -24.23 -7.43
C LEU A 287 7.99 -24.38 -5.92
N GLU A 288 9.06 -24.22 -5.13
CA GLU A 288 9.00 -24.34 -3.68
C GLU A 288 8.16 -23.23 -3.04
N GLU A 289 8.36 -21.97 -3.44
CA GLU A 289 7.58 -20.83 -2.96
C GLU A 289 6.10 -20.96 -3.34
N LEU A 290 5.81 -21.22 -4.61
CA LEU A 290 4.43 -21.26 -5.11
C LEU A 290 3.65 -22.45 -4.54
N SER A 291 4.26 -23.65 -4.46
CA SER A 291 3.61 -24.82 -3.84
C SER A 291 3.33 -24.60 -2.35
N THR A 292 4.24 -23.94 -1.63
CA THR A 292 4.05 -23.58 -0.21
C THR A 292 2.90 -22.58 -0.07
N ALA A 293 2.85 -21.55 -0.93
CA ALA A 293 1.78 -20.56 -0.93
C ALA A 293 0.40 -21.18 -1.21
N LEU A 294 0.32 -22.07 -2.21
CA LEU A 294 -0.90 -22.79 -2.55
C LEU A 294 -1.38 -23.66 -1.38
N ALA A 295 -0.49 -24.48 -0.80
CA ALA A 295 -0.84 -25.34 0.34
C ALA A 295 -1.26 -24.52 1.56
N GLY A 296 -0.54 -23.44 1.87
CA GLY A 296 -0.86 -22.53 2.97
C GLY A 296 -2.21 -21.86 2.79
N HIS A 297 -2.52 -21.38 1.58
CA HIS A 297 -3.82 -20.80 1.24
C HIS A 297 -4.96 -21.78 1.54
N GLN A 298 -4.81 -23.05 1.13
CA GLN A 298 -5.83 -24.07 1.34
C GLN A 298 -6.13 -24.31 2.83
N VAL A 299 -5.13 -24.35 3.70
CA VAL A 299 -5.32 -24.52 5.16
C VAL A 299 -5.81 -23.23 5.84
N ALA A 300 -5.31 -22.07 5.42
CA ALA A 300 -5.66 -20.79 6.01
C ALA A 300 -7.18 -20.49 5.90
N LYS A 301 -7.83 -20.90 4.81
CA LYS A 301 -9.30 -20.78 4.64
C LYS A 301 -10.07 -21.47 5.76
N PHE A 302 -9.67 -22.69 6.13
CA PHE A 302 -10.29 -23.43 7.23
C PHE A 302 -10.11 -22.72 8.56
N LYS A 303 -8.89 -22.26 8.86
CA LYS A 303 -8.58 -21.51 10.08
C LYS A 303 -9.39 -20.21 10.18
N ALA A 304 -9.52 -19.48 9.07
CA ALA A 304 -10.32 -18.26 9.00
C ALA A 304 -11.82 -18.56 9.22
N ALA A 305 -12.36 -19.55 8.52
CA ALA A 305 -13.76 -20.00 8.66
C ALA A 305 -14.10 -20.37 10.11
N TRP A 306 -13.26 -21.20 10.76
CA TRP A 306 -13.47 -21.58 12.16
C TRP A 306 -13.38 -20.42 13.14
N ARG A 307 -12.41 -19.51 12.97
CA ARG A 307 -12.28 -18.33 13.85
C ARG A 307 -13.49 -17.41 13.77
N GLN A 308 -14.07 -17.29 12.58
CA GLN A 308 -15.21 -16.41 12.32
C GLN A 308 -16.57 -17.10 12.55
N GLY A 309 -16.60 -18.42 12.79
CA GLY A 309 -17.85 -19.19 12.86
C GLY A 309 -18.62 -19.18 11.53
N LYS A 310 -17.93 -19.09 10.40
CA LYS A 310 -18.51 -19.07 9.05
C LYS A 310 -18.14 -20.33 8.28
N THR A 311 -18.93 -20.65 7.26
CA THR A 311 -18.60 -21.70 6.29
C THR A 311 -17.62 -21.20 5.23
N ILE A 312 -16.79 -22.10 4.70
CA ILE A 312 -15.95 -21.79 3.54
C ILE A 312 -16.86 -21.55 2.33
N ALA A 313 -16.56 -20.51 1.54
CA ALA A 313 -17.37 -20.09 0.39
C ALA A 313 -18.86 -19.88 0.72
N ASN A 314 -19.18 -19.44 1.95
CA ASN A 314 -20.56 -19.30 2.43
C ASN A 314 -21.42 -20.57 2.31
N GLY A 315 -20.79 -21.75 2.24
CA GLY A 315 -21.47 -23.02 2.06
C GLY A 315 -21.98 -23.27 0.64
N ALA A 316 -21.49 -22.49 -0.35
CA ALA A 316 -21.78 -22.73 -1.75
C ALA A 316 -21.34 -24.15 -2.15
N VAL A 317 -22.19 -24.83 -2.93
CA VAL A 317 -21.91 -26.14 -3.51
C VAL A 317 -22.12 -26.07 -5.03
N PRO A 318 -21.35 -26.84 -5.81
CA PRO A 318 -21.53 -26.89 -7.26
C PRO A 318 -22.92 -27.37 -7.63
N ALA A 319 -23.47 -26.85 -8.72
CA ALA A 319 -24.66 -27.42 -9.34
C ALA A 319 -24.37 -28.85 -9.83
N TYR A 320 -25.41 -29.69 -9.89
CA TYR A 320 -25.26 -31.05 -10.39
C TYR A 320 -24.71 -31.05 -11.83
N GLY A 321 -23.64 -31.82 -12.06
CA GLY A 321 -22.96 -31.91 -13.35
C GLY A 321 -22.03 -30.74 -13.68
N ALA A 322 -21.89 -29.74 -12.81
CA ALA A 322 -20.92 -28.66 -13.01
C ALA A 322 -19.50 -29.20 -12.90
N THR A 323 -18.67 -28.94 -13.92
CA THR A 323 -17.24 -29.21 -13.92
C THR A 323 -16.49 -27.91 -14.15
N ASP A 324 -15.27 -27.82 -13.65
CA ASP A 324 -14.38 -26.67 -13.86
C ASP A 324 -14.94 -25.31 -13.44
N THR A 325 -15.83 -25.30 -12.43
CA THR A 325 -16.33 -24.07 -11.80
C THR A 325 -15.59 -23.76 -10.50
N GLN A 326 -15.65 -22.50 -10.06
CA GLN A 326 -15.02 -22.08 -8.81
C GLN A 326 -15.53 -22.87 -7.61
N GLU A 327 -16.83 -23.13 -7.52
CA GLU A 327 -17.42 -23.93 -6.45
C GLU A 327 -16.87 -25.36 -6.47
N MET A 328 -16.64 -25.92 -7.66
CA MET A 328 -16.12 -27.28 -7.80
C MET A 328 -14.66 -27.33 -7.35
N PHE A 329 -13.84 -26.37 -7.76
CA PHE A 329 -12.44 -26.28 -7.30
C PHE A 329 -12.37 -26.15 -5.78
N VAL A 330 -13.15 -25.25 -5.18
CA VAL A 330 -13.22 -25.09 -3.72
C VAL A 330 -13.63 -26.40 -3.03
N LEU A 331 -14.65 -27.09 -3.55
CA LEU A 331 -15.13 -28.35 -2.98
C LEU A 331 -14.05 -29.44 -3.02
N LEU A 332 -13.42 -29.66 -4.18
CA LEU A 332 -12.36 -30.65 -4.37
C LEU A 332 -11.18 -30.37 -3.44
N ASN A 333 -10.76 -29.11 -3.36
CA ASN A 333 -9.64 -28.73 -2.51
C ASN A 333 -9.96 -28.91 -1.03
N ASN A 334 -11.15 -28.49 -0.58
CA ASN A 334 -11.59 -28.69 0.79
C ASN A 334 -11.63 -30.18 1.15
N TYR A 335 -12.09 -31.04 0.23
CA TYR A 335 -12.05 -32.49 0.41
C TYR A 335 -10.61 -33.01 0.55
N THR A 336 -9.70 -32.61 -0.34
CA THR A 336 -8.28 -33.00 -0.29
C THR A 336 -7.63 -32.61 1.04
N VAL A 337 -7.85 -31.37 1.50
CA VAL A 337 -7.34 -30.87 2.78
C VAL A 337 -7.86 -31.71 3.95
N LEU A 338 -9.18 -31.94 4.02
CA LEU A 338 -9.79 -32.71 5.09
C LEU A 338 -9.35 -34.18 5.07
N SER A 339 -9.27 -34.80 3.89
CA SER A 339 -8.79 -36.17 3.72
C SER A 339 -7.35 -36.33 4.22
N PHE A 340 -6.46 -35.41 3.88
CA PHE A 340 -5.08 -35.45 4.37
C PHE A 340 -4.98 -35.21 5.88
N ALA A 341 -5.76 -34.26 6.41
CA ALA A 341 -5.80 -34.01 7.85
C ALA A 341 -6.35 -35.22 8.61
N GLN A 342 -7.40 -35.88 8.11
CA GLN A 342 -7.96 -37.10 8.70
C GLN A 342 -6.97 -38.26 8.69
N GLN A 343 -6.29 -38.49 7.56
CA GLN A 343 -5.25 -39.54 7.48
C GLN A 343 -4.12 -39.30 8.50
N LEU A 344 -3.69 -38.05 8.68
CA LEU A 344 -2.68 -37.69 9.69
C LEU A 344 -3.20 -37.81 11.12
N ALA A 345 -4.46 -37.45 11.37
CA ALA A 345 -5.11 -37.61 12.66
C ALA A 345 -5.21 -39.09 13.06
N LEU A 346 -5.70 -39.94 12.15
CA LEU A 346 -5.83 -41.39 12.36
C LEU A 346 -4.48 -42.06 12.60
N ALA A 347 -3.42 -41.63 11.91
CA ALA A 347 -2.07 -42.14 12.13
C ALA A 347 -1.51 -41.84 13.53
N LYS A 348 -2.05 -40.83 14.23
CA LYS A 348 -1.68 -40.45 15.60
C LYS A 348 -2.61 -41.07 16.66
N LEU A 349 -3.66 -41.79 16.25
CA LEU A 349 -4.68 -42.37 17.13
C LEU A 349 -4.59 -43.91 17.13
N PRO A 350 -5.23 -44.59 18.10
CA PRO A 350 -5.25 -46.06 18.14
C PRO A 350 -5.76 -46.68 16.83
N LYS A 351 -5.14 -47.79 16.41
CA LYS A 351 -5.59 -48.52 15.22
C LYS A 351 -7.04 -48.96 15.37
N GLY A 352 -7.84 -48.76 14.32
CA GLY A 352 -9.27 -49.10 14.30
C GLY A 352 -10.19 -47.99 14.82
N THR A 353 -9.67 -46.81 15.17
CA THR A 353 -10.51 -45.64 15.48
C THR A 353 -11.36 -45.26 14.26
N PRO A 354 -12.70 -45.18 14.38
CA PRO A 354 -13.59 -44.74 13.30
C PRO A 354 -13.31 -43.30 12.87
N VAL A 355 -13.62 -42.95 11.61
CA VAL A 355 -13.39 -41.59 11.08
C VAL A 355 -14.31 -40.57 11.78
N GLU A 356 -15.49 -41.02 12.19
CA GLU A 356 -16.53 -40.24 12.87
C GLU A 356 -16.24 -40.03 14.37
N ASP A 357 -15.15 -40.59 14.89
CA ASP A 357 -14.78 -40.44 16.30
C ASP A 357 -14.45 -38.97 16.63
N ALA A 358 -15.02 -38.46 17.73
CA ALA A 358 -14.79 -37.09 18.19
C ALA A 358 -13.31 -36.78 18.45
N ALA A 359 -12.49 -37.78 18.77
CA ALA A 359 -11.04 -37.62 18.89
C ALA A 359 -10.36 -37.34 17.53
N VAL A 360 -10.86 -37.94 16.44
CA VAL A 360 -10.40 -37.66 15.08
C VAL A 360 -10.77 -36.25 14.69
N GLU A 361 -12.04 -35.84 14.91
CA GLU A 361 -12.49 -34.47 14.62
C GLU A 361 -11.64 -33.43 15.37
N LYS A 362 -11.41 -33.65 16.67
CA LYS A 362 -10.56 -32.79 17.49
C LYS A 362 -9.13 -32.72 16.95
N ALA A 363 -8.54 -33.84 16.56
CA ALA A 363 -7.20 -33.90 16.01
C ALA A 363 -7.11 -33.18 14.65
N VAL A 364 -8.06 -33.39 13.74
CA VAL A 364 -8.16 -32.69 12.45
C VAL A 364 -8.25 -31.18 12.66
N ARG A 365 -9.14 -30.75 13.55
CA ARG A 365 -9.28 -29.33 13.90
C ARG A 365 -7.97 -28.74 14.40
N ASN A 366 -7.25 -29.45 15.28
CA ASN A 366 -5.96 -28.98 15.77
C ASN A 366 -4.96 -28.81 14.64
N LEU A 367 -4.80 -29.81 13.76
CA LEU A 367 -3.87 -29.75 12.62
C LEU A 367 -4.12 -28.52 11.73
N LEU A 368 -5.39 -28.22 11.44
CA LEU A 368 -5.77 -27.10 10.60
C LEU A 368 -5.61 -25.75 11.31
N MET A 369 -5.97 -25.67 12.60
CA MET A 369 -5.86 -24.43 13.38
C MET A 369 -4.41 -24.03 13.66
N THR A 370 -3.51 -25.02 13.81
CA THR A 370 -2.08 -24.82 14.03
C THR A 370 -1.27 -24.76 12.74
N GLU A 371 -1.90 -24.95 11.57
CA GLU A 371 -1.20 -25.08 10.28
C GLU A 371 -0.04 -26.09 10.37
N ASP A 372 -0.37 -27.31 10.85
CA ASP A 372 0.63 -28.36 11.16
C ASP A 372 1.59 -28.62 9.98
N PHE A 373 2.88 -28.66 10.31
CA PHE A 373 3.96 -28.80 9.33
C PHE A 373 3.81 -30.05 8.44
N SER A 374 3.34 -31.17 8.99
CA SER A 374 3.21 -32.43 8.25
C SER A 374 2.02 -32.38 7.29
N LEU A 375 0.93 -31.71 7.69
CA LEU A 375 -0.21 -31.44 6.83
C LEU A 375 0.19 -30.51 5.68
N ILE A 376 0.83 -29.38 5.97
CA ILE A 376 1.31 -28.43 4.96
C ILE A 376 2.29 -29.12 4.01
N SER A 377 3.27 -29.87 4.51
CA SER A 377 4.25 -30.59 3.68
C SER A 377 3.60 -31.62 2.75
N LYS A 378 2.50 -32.26 3.18
CA LYS A 378 1.76 -33.20 2.33
C LYS A 378 0.98 -32.47 1.24
N LEU A 379 0.28 -31.39 1.59
CA LEU A 379 -0.42 -30.53 0.63
C LEU A 379 0.54 -29.81 -0.33
N GLN A 380 1.76 -29.49 0.10
CA GLN A 380 2.77 -28.87 -0.74
C GLN A 380 3.24 -29.81 -1.86
N ARG A 381 3.43 -31.11 -1.58
CA ARG A 381 3.75 -32.10 -2.62
C ARG A 381 2.65 -32.17 -3.68
N HIS A 382 1.40 -32.18 -3.23
CA HIS A 382 0.22 -32.10 -4.09
C HIS A 382 0.22 -30.83 -4.95
N ALA A 383 0.39 -29.67 -4.32
CA ALA A 383 0.45 -28.38 -5.00
C ALA A 383 1.57 -28.32 -6.03
N ARG A 384 2.74 -28.89 -5.72
CA ARG A 384 3.89 -28.94 -6.64
C ARG A 384 3.56 -29.70 -7.91
N SER A 385 2.92 -30.87 -7.81
CA SER A 385 2.48 -31.64 -8.99
C SER A 385 1.47 -30.86 -9.84
N ALA A 386 0.68 -29.97 -9.24
CA ALA A 386 -0.30 -29.14 -9.96
C ALA A 386 0.35 -28.02 -10.80
N ILE A 387 1.57 -27.61 -10.45
CA ILE A 387 2.27 -26.48 -11.08
C ILE A 387 3.55 -26.88 -11.82
N GLU A 388 4.03 -28.11 -11.71
CA GLU A 388 5.33 -28.49 -12.30
C GLU A 388 5.36 -28.48 -13.82
N SER A 389 4.21 -28.50 -14.49
CA SER A 389 4.09 -28.47 -15.94
C SER A 389 4.24 -27.06 -16.53
N TYR A 390 4.14 -26.01 -15.72
CA TYR A 390 4.32 -24.63 -16.17
C TYR A 390 5.79 -24.36 -16.50
N SER A 391 6.01 -23.53 -17.52
CA SER A 391 7.33 -23.01 -17.88
C SER A 391 7.91 -22.09 -16.80
N ASP A 392 9.20 -21.76 -16.89
CA ASP A 392 9.84 -20.89 -15.90
C ASP A 392 9.25 -19.47 -15.90
N ASP A 393 8.93 -18.92 -17.08
CA ASP A 393 8.26 -17.63 -17.25
C ASP A 393 6.85 -17.62 -16.62
N GLU A 394 6.08 -18.68 -16.84
CA GLU A 394 4.75 -18.80 -16.24
C GLU A 394 4.83 -18.95 -14.72
N LEU A 395 5.78 -19.74 -14.20
CA LEU A 395 5.98 -19.88 -12.74
C LEU A 395 6.36 -18.55 -12.09
N ALA A 396 7.24 -17.77 -12.72
CA ALA A 396 7.62 -16.45 -12.24
C ALA A 396 6.41 -15.48 -12.26
N SER A 397 5.61 -15.52 -13.32
CA SER A 397 4.39 -14.70 -13.45
C SER A 397 3.29 -15.11 -12.45
N LEU A 398 3.18 -16.40 -12.12
CA LEU A 398 2.30 -16.88 -11.05
C LEU A 398 2.72 -16.36 -9.67
N ILE A 399 4.03 -16.34 -9.40
CA ILE A 399 4.56 -15.74 -8.17
C ILE A 399 4.31 -14.23 -8.14
N GLY A 400 4.58 -13.52 -9.25
CA GLY A 400 4.27 -12.10 -9.40
C GLY A 400 2.78 -11.82 -9.11
N THR A 401 1.88 -12.60 -9.70
CA THR A 401 0.43 -12.52 -9.48
C THR A 401 0.05 -12.75 -8.02
N LYS A 402 0.60 -13.78 -7.37
CA LYS A 402 0.36 -14.06 -5.95
C LYS A 402 0.79 -12.89 -5.09
N ARG A 403 2.02 -12.41 -5.27
CA ARG A 403 2.59 -11.30 -4.50
C ARG A 403 1.85 -9.99 -4.76
N MET A 404 1.31 -9.81 -5.97
CA MET A 404 0.37 -8.73 -6.28
C MET A 404 -0.95 -8.83 -5.55
N SER A 405 -1.53 -10.02 -5.46
CA SER A 405 -2.73 -10.26 -4.66
C SER A 405 -2.48 -9.93 -3.18
N ASP A 406 -1.36 -10.40 -2.61
CA ASP A 406 -0.98 -10.08 -1.24
C ASP A 406 -0.79 -8.57 -1.01
N TYR A 407 -0.15 -7.88 -1.96
CA TYR A 407 0.03 -6.43 -1.88
C TYR A 407 -1.31 -5.69 -1.90
N LYS A 408 -2.23 -6.06 -2.80
CA LYS A 408 -3.59 -5.50 -2.87
C LYS A 408 -4.38 -5.77 -1.58
N ALA A 409 -4.25 -6.96 -1.01
CA ALA A 409 -4.87 -7.32 0.26
C ALA A 409 -4.30 -6.46 1.41
N ALA A 410 -2.98 -6.30 1.47
CA ALA A 410 -2.32 -5.45 2.46
C ALA A 410 -2.80 -3.99 2.36
N LEU A 411 -2.89 -3.43 1.15
CA LEU A 411 -3.42 -2.08 0.91
C LEU A 411 -4.86 -1.93 1.41
N THR A 412 -5.71 -2.92 1.14
CA THR A 412 -7.11 -2.93 1.57
C THR A 412 -7.25 -3.00 3.09
N GLN A 413 -6.32 -3.65 3.78
CA GLN A 413 -6.35 -3.83 5.23
C GLN A 413 -5.78 -2.64 6.03
N ARG A 414 -5.11 -1.68 5.39
CA ARG A 414 -4.53 -0.50 6.07
C ARG A 414 -5.61 0.31 6.77
N ASN A 415 -5.44 0.62 8.06
CA ASN A 415 -6.37 1.49 8.79
C ASN A 415 -6.63 2.82 8.06
N ILE A 416 -5.57 3.38 7.47
CA ILE A 416 -5.62 4.60 6.67
C ILE A 416 -5.60 4.24 5.19
N ARG A 417 -6.68 4.58 4.50
CA ARG A 417 -6.86 4.39 3.05
C ARG A 417 -6.76 5.68 2.24
N SER A 418 -6.63 6.84 2.88
CA SER A 418 -6.37 8.13 2.21
C SER A 418 -4.93 8.19 1.71
N MET A 419 -4.64 7.44 0.65
CA MET A 419 -3.34 7.39 -0.03
C MET A 419 -3.52 7.79 -1.49
N ASP A 420 -3.01 8.97 -1.85
CA ASP A 420 -3.10 9.52 -3.20
C ASP A 420 -1.85 9.20 -4.03
N SER A 421 -1.48 7.92 -4.09
CA SER A 421 -0.31 7.45 -4.85
C SER A 421 -0.73 6.85 -6.18
N LEU A 422 -1.02 7.69 -7.18
CA LEU A 422 -1.54 7.28 -8.49
C LEU A 422 -0.68 6.22 -9.17
N ALA A 423 0.64 6.41 -9.17
CA ALA A 423 1.56 5.47 -9.81
C ALA A 423 1.63 4.11 -9.10
N THR A 424 1.33 4.02 -7.81
CA THR A 424 1.18 2.73 -7.12
C THR A 424 0.04 1.92 -7.73
N TYR A 425 -1.09 2.55 -8.00
CA TYR A 425 -2.23 1.87 -8.65
C TYR A 425 -1.93 1.54 -10.10
N GLY A 426 -1.30 2.45 -10.85
CA GLY A 426 -0.88 2.18 -12.21
C GLY A 426 0.14 1.04 -12.31
N TRP A 427 1.10 0.95 -11.39
CA TRP A 427 2.04 -0.17 -11.30
C TRP A 427 1.34 -1.51 -11.05
N ILE A 428 0.35 -1.55 -10.14
CA ILE A 428 -0.45 -2.76 -9.91
C ILE A 428 -1.16 -3.19 -11.19
N MET A 429 -1.80 -2.24 -11.89
CA MET A 429 -2.51 -2.52 -13.14
C MET A 429 -1.57 -3.01 -14.24
N TYR A 430 -0.41 -2.37 -14.39
CA TYR A 430 0.62 -2.75 -15.35
C TYR A 430 1.15 -4.16 -15.07
N GLN A 431 1.52 -4.46 -13.83
CA GLN A 431 2.02 -5.79 -13.46
C GLN A 431 0.95 -6.88 -13.62
N ASP A 432 -0.31 -6.59 -13.30
CA ASP A 432 -1.41 -7.52 -13.60
C ASP A 432 -1.55 -7.78 -15.11
N ALA A 433 -1.35 -6.75 -15.95
CA ALA A 433 -1.41 -6.87 -17.40
C ALA A 433 -0.24 -7.71 -17.95
N CYS A 434 1.00 -7.42 -17.55
CA CYS A 434 2.18 -8.19 -17.94
C CYS A 434 2.04 -9.68 -17.54
N ASN A 435 1.62 -9.95 -16.31
CA ASN A 435 1.41 -11.32 -15.85
C ASN A 435 0.29 -12.02 -16.64
N ARG A 436 -0.77 -11.29 -17.01
CA ARG A 436 -1.87 -11.83 -17.82
C ARG A 436 -1.43 -12.14 -19.25
N GLU A 437 -0.54 -11.33 -19.83
CA GLU A 437 0.01 -11.57 -21.17
C GLU A 437 0.77 -12.90 -21.21
N VAL A 438 1.60 -13.18 -20.20
CA VAL A 438 2.35 -14.45 -20.11
C VAL A 438 1.42 -15.64 -19.84
N LEU A 439 0.47 -15.50 -18.93
CA LEU A 439 -0.38 -16.61 -18.48
C LEU A 439 -1.64 -16.83 -19.34
N GLY A 440 -1.95 -15.91 -20.26
CA GLY A 440 -3.21 -15.81 -21.01
C GLY A 440 -4.41 -15.37 -20.16
N ARG A 441 -4.47 -15.79 -18.90
CA ARG A 441 -5.37 -15.28 -17.85
C ARG A 441 -4.71 -15.47 -16.49
N LEU A 442 -5.14 -14.70 -15.49
CA LEU A 442 -4.67 -14.90 -14.12
C LEU A 442 -5.46 -16.08 -13.50
N PRO A 443 -4.83 -17.25 -13.24
CA PRO A 443 -5.54 -18.38 -12.67
C PRO A 443 -5.76 -18.17 -11.17
N ASP A 444 -6.90 -18.66 -10.68
CA ASP A 444 -7.21 -18.64 -9.26
C ASP A 444 -6.46 -19.76 -8.51
N PHE A 445 -6.14 -19.51 -7.24
CA PHE A 445 -5.42 -20.49 -6.41
C PHE A 445 -6.24 -21.77 -6.18
N GLU A 446 -7.57 -21.70 -6.15
CA GLU A 446 -8.43 -22.87 -6.06
C GLU A 446 -8.29 -23.72 -7.31
N GLU A 447 -8.35 -23.08 -8.47
CA GLU A 447 -8.21 -23.78 -9.74
C GLU A 447 -6.83 -24.46 -9.85
N LEU A 448 -5.75 -23.72 -9.56
CA LEU A 448 -4.39 -24.25 -9.64
C LEU A 448 -4.23 -25.49 -8.76
N PHE A 449 -4.70 -25.45 -7.51
CA PHE A 449 -4.56 -26.57 -6.58
C PHE A 449 -5.43 -27.78 -6.97
N ALA A 450 -6.63 -27.53 -7.52
CA ALA A 450 -7.59 -28.57 -7.90
C ALA A 450 -7.12 -29.43 -9.08
N ARG A 451 -6.28 -28.89 -9.97
CA ARG A 451 -5.78 -29.62 -11.15
C ARG A 451 -5.04 -30.92 -10.83
N ALA A 452 -4.36 -31.00 -9.68
CA ALA A 452 -3.73 -32.23 -9.21
C ALA A 452 -4.65 -33.14 -8.39
N ALA A 453 -5.86 -32.69 -8.02
CA ALA A 453 -6.78 -33.42 -7.13
C ALA A 453 -7.44 -34.63 -7.79
N LEU A 454 -7.64 -34.61 -9.12
CA LEU A 454 -8.41 -35.64 -9.83
C LEU A 454 -7.86 -37.06 -9.70
N PRO A 455 -6.54 -37.34 -9.87
CA PRO A 455 -6.01 -38.70 -9.75
C PRO A 455 -6.11 -39.27 -8.33
N GLU A 456 -5.87 -38.44 -7.30
CA GLU A 456 -5.94 -38.89 -5.90
C GLU A 456 -7.38 -39.11 -5.42
N ILE A 457 -8.31 -38.24 -5.85
CA ILE A 457 -9.74 -38.40 -5.55
C ILE A 457 -10.28 -39.66 -6.24
N ALA A 458 -9.91 -39.92 -7.50
CA ALA A 458 -10.27 -41.16 -8.19
C ALA A 458 -9.76 -42.41 -7.45
N ALA A 459 -8.53 -42.38 -6.92
CA ALA A 459 -7.95 -43.46 -6.14
C ALA A 459 -8.60 -43.66 -4.76
N ALA A 460 -9.13 -42.59 -4.15
CA ALA A 460 -9.85 -42.65 -2.88
C ALA A 460 -11.29 -43.17 -3.05
N VAL A 461 -12.00 -42.72 -4.10
CA VAL A 461 -13.37 -43.17 -4.43
C VAL A 461 -13.36 -44.64 -4.87
N GLY A 462 -12.36 -45.08 -5.63
CA GLY A 462 -12.21 -46.48 -6.03
C GLY A 462 -11.92 -47.47 -4.88
N LYS A 463 -11.67 -46.98 -3.65
CA LYS A 463 -11.59 -47.80 -2.43
C LYS A 463 -12.89 -47.83 -1.63
N LEU A 464 -13.86 -46.99 -1.99
CA LEU A 464 -15.21 -46.91 -1.38
C LEU A 464 -16.27 -47.64 -2.23
N SER A 465 -15.96 -47.98 -3.47
CA SER A 465 -16.67 -48.95 -4.32
C SER A 465 -16.07 -50.34 -4.19
#